data_AF-A0A1I0I215-F1
#
_entry.id   AF-A0A1I0I215-F1
#
_cell.length_a   1.000
_cell.length_b   1.000
_cell.length_c   1.000
_cell.angle_alpha   90.00
_cell.angle_beta   90.00
_cell.angle_gamma   90.00
#
_symmetry.space_group_name_H-M   'P 1'
#
loop_
_entity.id
_entity.type
_entity.pdbx_description
1 polymer ?
#
loop_
_entity_poly.entity_id
_entity_poly.type
_entity_poly.pdbx_seq_one_letter_code
_entity_poly.pdbx_strand_id
1 'polypeptide(L)'
;MDGQPSGLPGGLSTQAVKALPSPATAEALWEGEGACVAAPPEALYPAGMSEDVAGRPPEVPAQGSAVLSELESLGSQAAYEEFLAAASALEPHLLEECGADIVLAYHNVVRGVEAVLGRGAVLMGRLPDVNAVDLSRMPLLVQGLAFAALQVERERHASQFGALFEQAQRWRRKLRKAAEALAEAELLTAADIDEVRLSARRGTLEDGLALIALLLRNEEKTSGRSPLTGSDVREAEGAFGQLRMLLAPQGDGSEGSSTAALRKAIEMRDRFWTLLIQRHDVLWRCGAWLFGQNVDDTVLPLPSRHAVIPRPRLEAPRRGGPGAVEAPRRNSEPSVPAPARAASPGHDSSRHLRDLQNEMERKVRFFVRMGVLPHHR
;
A
#
# COMPACT_ATOMS: atom_id res chain seq x y z
N MET A 1 -14.35 67.31 -38.93
CA MET A 1 -13.94 66.49 -40.09
C MET A 1 -13.91 65.05 -39.61
N ASP A 2 -15.07 64.52 -39.23
CA ASP A 2 -16.14 63.99 -40.12
C ASP A 2 -15.68 62.66 -40.75
N GLY A 3 -16.32 61.51 -40.56
CA GLY A 3 -17.57 61.20 -39.89
C GLY A 3 -17.76 59.68 -39.70
N GLN A 4 -18.68 59.36 -38.80
CA GLN A 4 -19.47 58.11 -38.74
C GLN A 4 -20.65 58.21 -39.77
N PRO A 5 -21.59 57.24 -39.93
CA PRO A 5 -21.70 55.83 -39.49
C PRO A 5 -22.31 54.90 -40.60
N SER A 6 -22.85 53.74 -40.20
CA SER A 6 -23.86 52.85 -40.85
C SER A 6 -23.34 51.64 -41.67
N GLY A 7 -23.90 50.43 -41.58
CA GLY A 7 -25.14 49.98 -40.92
C GLY A 7 -25.29 48.45 -40.82
N LEU A 8 -26.29 48.04 -40.03
CA LEU A 8 -26.90 46.70 -39.95
C LEU A 8 -27.88 46.50 -41.13
N PRO A 9 -28.19 45.25 -41.53
CA PRO A 9 -29.36 44.51 -40.99
C PRO A 9 -29.02 43.01 -40.72
N GLY A 10 -29.66 42.24 -39.85
CA GLY A 10 -31.09 41.98 -39.69
C GLY A 10 -31.44 40.62 -40.33
N GLY A 11 -31.69 39.57 -39.53
CA GLY A 11 -32.08 38.26 -40.05
C GLY A 11 -32.32 37.20 -38.96
N LEU A 12 -33.56 37.15 -38.46
CA LEU A 12 -34.11 36.11 -37.60
C LEU A 12 -34.22 34.78 -38.34
N SER A 13 -33.85 33.66 -37.71
CA SER A 13 -34.43 32.36 -38.06
C SER A 13 -34.60 31.47 -36.82
N THR A 14 -35.87 31.28 -36.49
CA THR A 14 -36.46 30.40 -35.49
C THR A 14 -36.43 28.95 -35.99
N GLN A 15 -36.07 27.99 -35.14
CA GLN A 15 -36.43 26.55 -35.10
C GLN A 15 -35.29 25.78 -34.38
N ALA A 16 -35.49 24.78 -33.54
CA ALA A 16 -36.69 24.13 -33.01
C ALA A 16 -36.30 23.54 -31.63
N VAL A 17 -37.20 23.67 -30.67
CA VAL A 17 -37.12 23.07 -29.34
C VAL A 17 -37.42 21.58 -29.47
N LYS A 18 -36.43 20.72 -29.22
CA LYS A 18 -36.64 19.28 -29.08
C LYS A 18 -36.74 18.96 -27.59
N ALA A 19 -37.96 18.80 -27.11
CA ALA A 19 -38.29 18.39 -25.76
C ALA A 19 -37.78 16.96 -25.49
N LEU A 20 -37.05 16.79 -24.38
CA LEU A 20 -36.71 15.49 -23.80
C LEU A 20 -37.73 15.15 -22.69
N PRO A 21 -38.20 13.90 -22.60
CA PRO A 21 -39.17 13.48 -21.60
C PRO A 21 -38.54 13.26 -20.22
N SER A 22 -39.28 13.69 -19.19
CA SER A 22 -39.04 13.47 -17.76
C SER A 22 -39.18 11.99 -17.37
N PRO A 23 -38.26 11.42 -16.56
CA PRO A 23 -38.47 10.13 -15.92
C PRO A 23 -39.05 10.32 -14.51
N ALA A 24 -40.38 10.20 -14.41
CA ALA A 24 -41.05 9.86 -13.17
C ALA A 24 -41.98 8.68 -13.46
N THR A 25 -42.17 7.81 -12.48
CA THR A 25 -42.99 6.59 -12.45
C THR A 25 -42.32 5.30 -12.97
N ALA A 26 -41.65 4.58 -12.07
CA ALA A 26 -41.45 3.14 -12.14
C ALA A 26 -41.54 2.57 -10.72
N GLU A 27 -42.71 2.72 -10.11
CA GLU A 27 -43.18 1.88 -9.00
C GLU A 27 -44.24 0.92 -9.54
N ALA A 28 -44.32 -0.25 -8.91
CA ALA A 28 -45.31 -1.30 -9.07
C ALA A 28 -45.19 -2.20 -10.30
N LEU A 29 -44.66 -3.41 -10.08
CA LEU A 29 -45.35 -4.67 -10.36
C LEU A 29 -44.38 -5.80 -10.01
N TRP A 30 -44.54 -6.49 -8.87
CA TRP A 30 -44.18 -7.91 -8.64
C TRP A 30 -44.69 -8.26 -7.22
N GLU A 31 -46.02 -8.27 -7.05
CA GLU A 31 -46.70 -9.04 -6.01
C GLU A 31 -47.41 -10.21 -6.69
N GLY A 32 -47.31 -11.41 -6.11
CA GLY A 32 -48.03 -12.59 -6.58
C GLY A 32 -47.52 -13.90 -5.99
N GLU A 33 -48.01 -14.21 -4.78
CA GLU A 33 -48.53 -15.51 -4.31
C GLU A 33 -47.67 -16.78 -4.56
N GLY A 34 -47.23 -17.57 -3.57
CA GLY A 34 -47.94 -18.03 -2.38
C GLY A 34 -48.66 -19.36 -2.64
N ALA A 35 -47.97 -20.49 -2.49
CA ALA A 35 -48.63 -21.80 -2.27
C ALA A 35 -47.66 -22.84 -1.66
N CYS A 36 -47.87 -23.13 -0.37
CA CYS A 36 -47.36 -24.30 0.34
C CYS A 36 -48.27 -25.51 0.05
N VAL A 37 -47.76 -26.66 -0.39
CA VAL A 37 -48.41 -27.97 -0.19
C VAL A 37 -47.38 -29.13 -0.20
N ALA A 38 -47.35 -29.85 0.92
CA ALA A 38 -47.13 -31.30 1.15
C ALA A 38 -45.84 -32.05 0.74
N ALA A 39 -45.16 -32.59 1.75
CA ALA A 39 -44.51 -33.93 1.77
C ALA A 39 -45.60 -35.05 1.82
N PRO A 40 -45.35 -36.39 1.73
CA PRO A 40 -44.12 -37.22 1.89
C PRO A 40 -44.09 -38.39 0.81
N PRO A 41 -43.53 -39.63 0.97
CA PRO A 41 -42.69 -40.24 2.01
C PRO A 41 -41.43 -41.02 1.53
N GLU A 42 -40.72 -41.53 2.54
CA GLU A 42 -39.63 -42.53 2.56
C GLU A 42 -39.53 -43.49 1.37
N ALA A 43 -38.31 -43.61 0.83
CA ALA A 43 -37.88 -44.78 0.08
C ALA A 43 -36.42 -45.13 0.40
N LEU A 44 -36.29 -46.25 1.11
CA LEU A 44 -35.22 -47.24 1.14
C LEU A 44 -33.83 -46.87 0.58
N TYR A 45 -32.84 -46.99 1.47
CA TYR A 45 -31.44 -47.28 1.14
C TYR A 45 -31.30 -48.63 0.44
N PRO A 46 -30.40 -48.72 -0.56
CA PRO A 46 -29.56 -49.90 -0.71
C PRO A 46 -28.08 -49.56 -0.49
N ALA A 47 -27.43 -50.44 0.27
CA ALA A 47 -26.00 -50.51 0.43
C ALA A 47 -25.31 -50.98 -0.87
N GLY A 48 -24.24 -50.28 -1.26
CA GLY A 48 -23.22 -50.69 -2.24
C GLY A 48 -22.06 -49.71 -2.09
N MET A 49 -21.00 -50.07 -1.37
CA MET A 49 -19.78 -50.71 -1.87
C MET A 49 -19.03 -49.91 -2.94
N SER A 50 -17.85 -49.40 -2.50
CA SER A 50 -16.64 -49.07 -3.27
C SER A 50 -16.77 -47.87 -4.21
N GLU A 51 -15.85 -46.92 -4.28
CA GLU A 51 -14.41 -47.07 -4.48
C GLU A 51 -13.63 -45.85 -3.92
N ASP A 52 -12.34 -46.09 -3.65
CA ASP A 52 -11.28 -45.12 -3.40
C ASP A 52 -11.36 -43.89 -4.32
N VAL A 53 -11.84 -42.76 -3.79
CA VAL A 53 -11.51 -41.45 -4.34
C VAL A 53 -10.29 -40.96 -3.59
N ALA A 54 -9.13 -41.24 -4.19
CA ALA A 54 -7.85 -40.65 -3.85
C ALA A 54 -8.05 -39.15 -3.58
N GLY A 55 -7.77 -38.75 -2.32
CA GLY A 55 -7.84 -37.37 -1.87
C GLY A 55 -6.88 -36.50 -2.69
N ARG A 56 -7.40 -35.90 -3.76
CA ARG A 56 -6.80 -34.71 -4.33
C ARG A 56 -6.91 -33.64 -3.24
N PRO A 57 -5.78 -33.11 -2.72
CA PRO A 57 -5.86 -32.02 -1.76
C PRO A 57 -6.65 -30.87 -2.43
N PRO A 58 -7.53 -30.17 -1.69
CA PRO A 58 -8.27 -29.05 -2.24
C PRO A 58 -7.26 -28.09 -2.88
N GLU A 59 -7.39 -27.89 -4.19
CA GLU A 59 -6.69 -26.82 -4.89
C GLU A 59 -7.08 -25.52 -4.19
N VAL A 60 -6.19 -25.04 -3.33
CA VAL A 60 -6.32 -23.73 -2.72
C VAL A 60 -6.39 -22.77 -3.91
N PRO A 61 -7.52 -22.06 -4.13
CA PRO A 61 -7.63 -21.16 -5.26
C PRO A 61 -6.43 -20.23 -5.20
N ALA A 62 -5.69 -20.16 -6.32
CA ALA A 62 -4.51 -19.32 -6.42
C ALA A 62 -4.92 -17.91 -5.99
N GLN A 63 -4.38 -17.42 -4.87
CA GLN A 63 -4.75 -16.15 -4.25
C GLN A 63 -4.73 -14.95 -5.22
N GLY A 64 -3.98 -15.05 -6.34
CA GLY A 64 -4.00 -14.06 -7.42
C GLY A 64 -5.34 -13.95 -8.16
N SER A 65 -6.11 -15.04 -8.28
CA SER A 65 -7.41 -15.02 -8.95
C SER A 65 -8.46 -14.20 -8.19
N ALA A 66 -8.44 -14.24 -6.85
CA ALA A 66 -9.39 -13.49 -6.03
C ALA A 66 -9.13 -11.97 -6.11
N VAL A 67 -7.85 -11.57 -6.02
CA VAL A 67 -7.45 -10.15 -6.13
C VAL A 67 -7.81 -9.57 -7.50
N LEU A 68 -7.63 -10.33 -8.58
CA LEU A 68 -8.05 -9.90 -9.92
C LEU A 68 -9.56 -9.67 -10.01
N SER A 69 -10.38 -10.61 -9.52
CA SER A 69 -11.83 -10.47 -9.56
C SER A 69 -12.33 -9.28 -8.73
N GLU A 70 -11.71 -9.00 -7.58
CA GLU A 70 -12.04 -7.82 -6.78
C GLU A 70 -11.68 -6.52 -7.52
N LEU A 71 -10.49 -6.44 -8.11
CA LEU A 71 -10.08 -5.28 -8.92
C LEU A 71 -10.94 -5.09 -10.17
N GLU A 72 -11.39 -6.16 -10.80
CA GLU A 72 -12.34 -6.11 -11.93
C GLU A 72 -13.71 -5.60 -11.50
N SER A 73 -14.19 -5.99 -10.31
CA SER A 73 -15.46 -5.51 -9.79
C SER A 73 -15.43 -4.03 -9.40
N LEU A 74 -14.27 -3.56 -8.92
CA LEU A 74 -14.09 -2.19 -8.45
C LEU A 74 -13.64 -1.21 -9.55
N GLY A 75 -12.83 -1.69 -10.50
CA GLY A 75 -12.17 -0.87 -11.51
C GLY A 75 -13.13 -0.23 -12.50
N SER A 76 -12.87 1.03 -12.86
CA SER A 76 -13.64 1.74 -13.89
C SER A 76 -12.71 2.40 -14.91
N GLN A 77 -12.85 2.00 -16.18
CA GLN A 77 -12.09 2.60 -17.27
C GLN A 77 -12.46 4.08 -17.47
N ALA A 78 -13.75 4.43 -17.38
CA ALA A 78 -14.18 5.82 -17.50
C ALA A 78 -13.56 6.70 -16.41
N ALA A 79 -13.51 6.19 -15.17
CA ALA A 79 -12.84 6.87 -14.06
C ALA A 79 -11.32 7.01 -14.30
N TYR A 80 -10.68 5.98 -14.85
CA TYR A 80 -9.28 6.06 -15.23
C TYR A 80 -9.03 7.16 -16.27
N GLU A 81 -9.83 7.22 -17.33
CA GLU A 81 -9.70 8.25 -18.38
C GLU A 81 -9.93 9.66 -17.84
N GLU A 82 -10.89 9.83 -16.92
CA GLU A 82 -11.20 11.10 -16.28
C GLU A 82 -10.02 11.70 -15.49
N PHE A 83 -9.25 10.85 -14.81
CA PHE A 83 -8.11 11.28 -13.98
C PHE A 83 -6.75 11.12 -14.67
N LEU A 84 -6.69 10.55 -15.87
CA LEU A 84 -5.46 10.25 -16.58
C LEU A 84 -4.58 11.48 -16.78
N ALA A 85 -5.17 12.61 -17.18
CA ALA A 85 -4.43 13.86 -17.40
C ALA A 85 -3.82 14.39 -16.10
N ALA A 86 -4.58 14.36 -15.01
CA ALA A 86 -4.11 14.82 -13.70
C ALA A 86 -3.01 13.90 -13.14
N ALA A 87 -3.16 12.57 -13.30
CA ALA A 87 -2.15 11.61 -12.89
C ALA A 87 -0.86 11.76 -13.72
N SER A 88 -0.98 11.96 -15.03
CA SER A 88 0.17 12.11 -15.95
C SER A 88 0.94 13.42 -15.75
N ALA A 89 0.28 14.46 -15.22
CA ALA A 89 0.91 15.73 -14.90
C ALA A 89 1.84 15.66 -13.67
N LEU A 90 1.82 14.56 -12.90
CA LEU A 90 2.71 14.38 -11.76
C LEU A 90 4.15 14.13 -12.20
N GLU A 91 5.06 14.84 -11.55
CA GLU A 91 6.49 14.74 -11.82
C GLU A 91 7.04 13.39 -11.35
N PRO A 92 7.90 12.70 -12.14
CA PRO A 92 8.39 11.36 -11.83
C PRO A 92 9.09 11.21 -10.47
N HIS A 93 9.70 12.28 -9.95
CA HIS A 93 10.43 12.26 -8.69
C HIS A 93 9.54 12.39 -7.44
N LEU A 94 8.26 12.68 -7.62
CA LEU A 94 7.26 12.77 -6.55
C LEU A 94 6.41 11.50 -6.43
N LEU A 95 6.67 10.49 -7.27
CA LEU A 95 5.87 9.27 -7.29
C LEU A 95 6.13 8.43 -6.05
N GLU A 96 5.05 8.06 -5.38
CA GLU A 96 5.05 7.05 -4.33
C GLU A 96 4.60 5.70 -4.91
N GLU A 97 5.29 4.63 -4.51
CA GLU A 97 4.93 3.27 -4.90
C GLU A 97 3.59 2.86 -4.28
N CYS A 98 2.70 2.28 -5.09
CA CYS A 98 1.44 1.73 -4.60
C CYS A 98 1.67 0.40 -3.85
N GLY A 99 1.89 0.49 -2.54
CA GLY A 99 2.04 -0.65 -1.63
C GLY A 99 0.76 -1.04 -0.86
N ALA A 100 -0.37 -0.42 -1.19
CA ALA A 100 -1.62 -0.52 -0.44
C ALA A 100 -2.58 -1.58 -0.97
N ASP A 101 -3.51 -2.00 -0.11
CA ASP A 101 -4.71 -2.72 -0.52
C ASP A 101 -5.73 -1.72 -1.08
N ILE A 102 -5.97 -1.78 -2.40
CA ILE A 102 -6.81 -0.81 -3.11
C ILE A 102 -8.28 -0.94 -2.73
N VAL A 103 -8.76 -2.14 -2.42
CA VAL A 103 -10.16 -2.38 -2.01
C VAL A 103 -10.37 -1.75 -0.63
N LEU A 104 -9.44 -1.98 0.29
CA LEU A 104 -9.48 -1.33 1.60
C LEU A 104 -9.34 0.20 1.49
N ALA A 105 -8.46 0.69 0.61
CA ALA A 105 -8.32 2.12 0.33
C ALA A 105 -9.64 2.73 -0.17
N TYR A 106 -10.36 2.05 -1.05
CA TYR A 106 -11.68 2.48 -1.53
C TYR A 106 -12.67 2.64 -0.38
N HIS A 107 -12.80 1.63 0.50
CA HIS A 107 -13.69 1.71 1.64
C HIS A 107 -13.33 2.83 2.61
N ASN A 108 -12.03 3.02 2.90
CA ASN A 108 -11.58 4.12 3.77
C ASN A 108 -11.91 5.49 3.17
N VAL A 109 -11.70 5.65 1.86
CA VAL A 109 -12.00 6.90 1.13
C VAL A 109 -13.50 7.17 1.11
N VAL A 110 -14.34 6.19 0.78
CA VAL A 110 -15.82 6.36 0.76
C VAL A 110 -16.31 6.80 2.14
N ARG A 111 -15.91 6.09 3.20
CA ARG A 111 -16.29 6.42 4.58
C ARG A 111 -15.80 7.81 5.00
N GLY A 112 -14.56 8.17 4.66
CA GLY A 112 -13.99 9.48 4.97
C GLY A 112 -14.72 10.62 4.25
N VAL A 113 -15.03 10.44 2.96
CA VAL A 113 -15.78 11.40 2.15
C VAL A 113 -17.20 11.57 2.68
N GLU A 114 -17.90 10.48 3.00
CA GLU A 114 -19.23 10.52 3.61
C GLU A 114 -19.22 11.24 4.97
N ALA A 115 -18.23 10.97 5.82
CA ALA A 115 -18.10 11.61 7.11
C ALA A 115 -17.88 13.13 6.99
N VAL A 116 -16.95 13.55 6.12
CA VAL A 116 -16.58 14.97 5.93
C VAL A 116 -17.68 15.74 5.19
N LEU A 117 -18.18 15.22 4.07
CA LEU A 117 -19.17 15.93 3.26
C LEU A 117 -20.58 15.82 3.85
N GLY A 118 -20.97 14.66 4.39
CA GLY A 118 -22.31 14.45 4.94
C GLY A 118 -22.61 15.28 6.18
N ARG A 119 -21.62 15.49 7.05
CA ARG A 119 -21.78 16.31 8.28
C ARG A 119 -21.27 17.73 8.12
N GLY A 120 -20.37 17.97 7.17
CA GLY A 120 -19.59 19.19 7.08
C GLY A 120 -19.83 20.07 5.87
N ALA A 121 -20.69 19.73 4.90
CA ALA A 121 -20.82 20.47 3.63
C ALA A 121 -20.95 22.01 3.79
N VAL A 122 -21.75 22.48 4.75
CA VAL A 122 -21.95 23.92 5.02
C VAL A 122 -20.72 24.58 5.65
N LEU A 123 -19.98 23.84 6.48
CA LEU A 123 -18.79 24.34 7.15
C LEU A 123 -17.56 24.27 6.24
N MET A 124 -17.51 23.28 5.34
CA MET A 124 -16.48 23.10 4.32
C MET A 124 -16.43 24.26 3.34
N GLY A 125 -17.59 24.84 2.98
CA GLY A 125 -17.64 26.06 2.17
C GLY A 125 -17.00 27.30 2.80
N ARG A 126 -16.61 27.23 4.08
CA ARG A 126 -15.89 28.30 4.80
C ARG A 126 -14.37 28.09 4.84
N LEU A 127 -13.89 26.91 4.43
CA LEU A 127 -12.45 26.64 4.39
C LEU A 127 -11.85 27.22 3.10
N PRO A 128 -10.79 28.04 3.19
CA PRO A 128 -10.07 28.48 2.00
C PRO A 128 -9.41 27.29 1.31
N ASP A 129 -9.35 27.34 -0.02
CA ASP A 129 -8.63 26.39 -0.88
C ASP A 129 -9.14 24.92 -0.86
N VAL A 130 -10.34 24.66 -0.33
CA VAL A 130 -10.94 23.32 -0.36
C VAL A 130 -12.05 23.23 -1.41
N ASN A 131 -11.84 22.40 -2.44
CA ASN A 131 -12.86 22.11 -3.43
C ASN A 131 -13.67 20.86 -3.03
N ALA A 132 -14.90 21.08 -2.57
CA ALA A 132 -15.81 20.00 -2.18
C ALA A 132 -16.11 19.01 -3.33
N VAL A 133 -16.11 19.49 -4.59
CA VAL A 133 -16.34 18.64 -5.77
C VAL A 133 -15.17 17.68 -5.99
N ASP A 134 -13.94 18.12 -5.73
CA ASP A 134 -12.77 17.26 -5.86
C ASP A 134 -12.73 16.17 -4.78
N LEU A 135 -13.19 16.49 -3.56
CA LEU A 135 -13.34 15.52 -2.48
C LEU A 135 -14.44 14.50 -2.78
N SER A 136 -15.60 14.94 -3.29
CA SER A 136 -16.70 14.03 -3.63
C SER A 136 -16.34 13.06 -4.76
N ARG A 137 -15.37 13.42 -5.62
CA ARG A 137 -14.88 12.57 -6.72
C ARG A 137 -13.74 11.63 -6.30
N MET A 138 -13.29 11.64 -5.05
CA MET A 138 -12.22 10.73 -4.61
C MET A 138 -12.54 9.23 -4.74
N PRO A 139 -13.76 8.74 -4.44
CA PRO A 139 -14.08 7.33 -4.67
C PRO A 139 -13.90 6.93 -6.13
N LEU A 140 -14.27 7.82 -7.06
CA LEU A 140 -14.08 7.62 -8.49
C LEU A 140 -12.58 7.55 -8.86
N LEU A 141 -11.75 8.40 -8.26
CA LEU A 141 -10.29 8.31 -8.42
C LEU A 141 -9.74 6.94 -7.98
N VAL A 142 -10.24 6.38 -6.87
CA VAL A 142 -9.82 5.03 -6.43
C VAL A 142 -10.26 3.94 -7.40
N GLN A 143 -11.43 4.06 -8.03
CA GLN A 143 -11.86 3.14 -9.08
C GLN A 143 -10.95 3.23 -10.33
N GLY A 144 -10.49 4.44 -10.67
CA GLY A 144 -9.48 4.64 -11.72
C GLY A 144 -8.13 4.01 -11.36
N LEU A 145 -7.71 4.13 -10.10
CA LEU A 145 -6.52 3.44 -9.57
C LEU A 145 -6.66 1.91 -9.63
N ALA A 146 -7.83 1.37 -9.27
CA ALA A 146 -8.11 -0.07 -9.35
C ALA A 146 -7.99 -0.58 -10.79
N PHE A 147 -8.48 0.19 -11.77
CA PHE A 147 -8.27 -0.11 -13.18
C PHE A 147 -6.79 -0.06 -13.58
N ALA A 148 -6.03 0.97 -13.14
CA ALA A 148 -4.60 1.04 -13.41
C ALA A 148 -3.83 -0.16 -12.82
N ALA A 149 -4.19 -0.61 -11.61
CA ALA A 149 -3.61 -1.79 -10.99
C ALA A 149 -3.99 -3.08 -11.75
N LEU A 150 -5.23 -3.19 -12.25
CA LEU A 150 -5.65 -4.29 -13.10
C LEU A 150 -4.83 -4.36 -14.40
N GLN A 151 -4.50 -3.21 -15.00
CA GLN A 151 -3.63 -3.16 -16.18
C GLN A 151 -2.21 -3.67 -15.86
N VAL A 152 -1.66 -3.35 -14.68
CA VAL A 152 -0.37 -3.92 -14.24
C VAL A 152 -0.43 -5.44 -14.18
N GLU A 153 -1.48 -6.01 -13.57
CA GLU A 153 -1.59 -7.47 -13.49
C GLU A 153 -1.80 -8.10 -14.87
N ARG A 154 -2.60 -7.50 -15.75
CA ARG A 154 -2.78 -7.96 -17.14
C ARG A 154 -1.46 -7.98 -17.90
N GLU A 155 -0.69 -6.89 -17.86
CA GLU A 155 0.61 -6.82 -18.50
C GLU A 155 1.60 -7.82 -17.91
N ARG A 156 1.54 -8.04 -16.60
CA ARG A 156 2.36 -9.03 -15.90
C ARG A 156 2.00 -10.46 -16.29
N HIS A 157 0.72 -10.76 -16.47
CA HIS A 157 0.25 -12.05 -16.97
C HIS A 157 0.58 -12.25 -18.46
N ALA A 158 0.49 -11.19 -19.26
CA ALA A 158 0.87 -11.20 -20.68
C ALA A 158 2.39 -11.31 -20.88
N SER A 159 3.17 -10.89 -19.88
CA SER A 159 4.62 -10.99 -19.92
C SER A 159 5.10 -12.44 -19.82
N GLN A 160 6.08 -12.80 -20.66
CA GLN A 160 6.70 -14.13 -20.67
C GLN A 160 7.32 -14.56 -19.32
N PHE A 161 7.48 -13.62 -18.37
CA PHE A 161 8.00 -13.88 -17.02
C PHE A 161 6.91 -13.97 -15.95
N GLY A 162 5.61 -13.90 -16.27
CA GLY A 162 4.53 -13.93 -15.26
C GLY A 162 4.61 -15.13 -14.32
N ALA A 163 4.84 -16.33 -14.87
CA ALA A 163 5.03 -17.56 -14.10
C ALA A 163 6.30 -17.52 -13.24
N LEU A 164 7.42 -17.02 -13.78
CA LEU A 164 8.68 -16.86 -13.06
C LEU A 164 8.56 -15.84 -11.92
N PHE A 165 7.83 -14.75 -12.14
CA PHE A 165 7.60 -13.75 -11.11
C PHE A 165 6.68 -14.28 -10.02
N GLU A 166 5.61 -15.02 -10.36
CA GLU A 166 4.79 -15.72 -9.35
C GLU A 166 5.62 -16.70 -8.52
N GLN A 167 6.50 -17.45 -9.16
CA GLN A 167 7.45 -18.32 -8.47
C GLN A 167 8.38 -17.52 -7.54
N ALA A 168 8.95 -16.40 -8.02
CA ALA A 168 9.78 -15.50 -7.22
C ALA A 168 9.01 -14.92 -6.02
N GLN A 169 7.74 -14.54 -6.18
CA GLN A 169 6.90 -14.07 -5.07
C GLN A 169 6.60 -15.16 -4.04
N ARG A 170 6.42 -16.41 -4.48
CA ARG A 170 6.29 -17.56 -3.55
C ARG A 170 7.58 -17.74 -2.75
N TRP A 171 8.73 -17.70 -3.41
CA TRP A 171 10.03 -17.76 -2.74
C TRP A 171 10.25 -16.61 -1.76
N ARG A 172 9.99 -15.37 -2.19
CA ARG A 172 10.06 -14.18 -1.33
C ARG A 172 9.26 -14.35 -0.05
N ARG A 173 8.01 -14.81 -0.15
CA ARG A 173 7.15 -15.06 1.02
C ARG A 173 7.73 -16.12 1.95
N LYS A 174 8.24 -17.22 1.40
CA LYS A 174 8.88 -18.28 2.20
C LYS A 174 10.15 -17.78 2.91
N LEU A 175 11.04 -17.13 2.16
CA LEU A 175 12.30 -16.58 2.67
C LEU A 175 12.05 -15.54 3.77
N ARG A 176 11.07 -14.66 3.57
CA ARG A 176 10.70 -13.67 4.58
C ARG A 176 10.18 -14.29 5.87
N LYS A 177 9.25 -15.24 5.78
CA LYS A 177 8.73 -15.95 6.95
C LYS A 177 9.83 -16.70 7.70
N ALA A 178 10.77 -17.31 6.98
CA ALA A 178 11.92 -17.96 7.58
C ALA A 178 12.83 -16.95 8.29
N ALA A 179 13.13 -15.80 7.67
CA ALA A 179 13.93 -14.75 8.28
C ALA A 179 13.26 -14.15 9.54
N GLU A 180 11.95 -13.93 9.51
CA GLU A 180 11.17 -13.48 10.68
C GLU A 180 11.25 -14.51 11.83
N ALA A 181 11.02 -15.80 11.54
CA ALA A 181 11.12 -16.86 12.55
C ALA A 181 12.53 -17.02 13.13
N LEU A 182 13.58 -16.86 12.29
CA LEU A 182 14.97 -16.91 12.74
C LEU A 182 15.35 -15.69 13.59
N ALA A 183 14.77 -14.52 13.32
CA ALA A 183 14.94 -13.34 14.14
C ALA A 183 14.23 -13.48 15.49
N GLU A 184 13.01 -14.03 15.51
CA GLU A 184 12.30 -14.35 16.76
C GLU A 184 13.05 -15.38 17.62
N ALA A 185 13.77 -16.31 16.99
CA ALA A 185 14.64 -17.26 17.67
C ALA A 185 16.03 -16.69 18.07
N GLU A 186 16.24 -15.38 17.92
CA GLU A 186 17.49 -14.67 18.23
C GLU A 186 18.71 -15.16 17.42
N LEU A 187 18.48 -15.83 16.28
CA LEU A 187 19.55 -16.30 15.38
C LEU A 187 19.99 -15.25 14.37
N LEU A 188 19.10 -14.29 14.08
CA LEU A 188 19.37 -13.09 13.28
C LEU A 188 19.22 -11.85 14.14
N THR A 189 20.06 -10.85 13.91
CA THR A 189 19.96 -9.60 14.66
C THR A 189 18.85 -8.71 14.09
N ALA A 190 18.29 -7.83 14.94
CA ALA A 190 17.31 -6.84 14.48
C ALA A 190 17.87 -5.95 13.35
N ALA A 191 19.18 -5.65 13.39
CA ALA A 191 19.86 -4.88 12.37
C ALA A 191 19.87 -5.58 11.00
N ASP A 192 20.06 -6.91 10.96
CA ASP A 192 20.05 -7.69 9.71
C ASP A 192 18.65 -7.66 9.05
N ILE A 193 17.60 -7.76 9.86
CA ILE A 193 16.21 -7.69 9.38
C ILE A 193 15.88 -6.28 8.87
N ASP A 194 16.36 -5.24 9.56
CA ASP A 194 16.13 -3.86 9.14
C ASP A 194 16.84 -3.53 7.81
N GLU A 195 18.04 -4.08 7.57
CA GLU A 195 18.74 -3.95 6.27
C GLU A 195 17.89 -4.52 5.11
N VAL A 196 17.29 -5.69 5.31
CA VAL A 196 16.39 -6.29 4.31
C VAL A 196 15.11 -5.47 4.17
N ARG A 197 14.53 -4.98 5.26
CA ARG A 197 13.33 -4.11 5.19
C ARG A 197 13.57 -2.83 4.40
N LEU A 198 14.77 -2.25 4.47
CA LEU A 198 15.14 -1.10 3.65
C LEU A 198 15.22 -1.47 2.17
N SER A 199 15.69 -2.68 1.85
CA SER A 199 15.71 -3.23 0.49
C SER A 199 14.32 -3.60 -0.02
N ALA A 200 13.39 -3.98 0.86
CA ALA A 200 11.99 -4.27 0.54
C ALA A 200 11.24 -3.10 -0.08
N ARG A 201 11.70 -1.87 0.17
CA ARG A 201 11.17 -0.64 -0.43
C ARG A 201 11.62 -0.42 -1.87
N ARG A 202 12.46 -1.30 -2.43
CA ARG A 202 13.01 -1.18 -3.79
C ARG A 202 12.38 -2.17 -4.79
N GLY A 203 11.39 -2.94 -4.36
CA GLY A 203 10.69 -3.91 -5.20
C GLY A 203 10.92 -5.38 -4.80
N THR A 204 10.20 -6.27 -5.48
CA THR A 204 10.18 -7.72 -5.21
C THR A 204 11.53 -8.39 -5.46
N LEU A 205 12.24 -7.99 -6.51
CA LEU A 205 13.49 -8.62 -6.93
C LEU A 205 14.62 -8.30 -5.95
N GLU A 206 14.79 -7.03 -5.63
CA GLU A 206 15.80 -6.48 -4.73
C GLU A 206 15.62 -7.06 -3.33
N ASP A 207 14.38 -7.14 -2.85
CA ASP A 207 14.04 -7.73 -1.58
C ASP A 207 14.33 -9.24 -1.51
N GLY A 208 13.96 -9.97 -2.56
CA GLY A 208 14.24 -11.40 -2.66
C GLY A 208 15.73 -11.71 -2.64
N LEU A 209 16.53 -10.94 -3.39
CA LEU A 209 17.98 -11.07 -3.41
C LEU A 209 18.62 -10.67 -2.08
N ALA A 210 18.10 -9.63 -1.41
CA ALA A 210 18.56 -9.23 -0.08
C ALA A 210 18.27 -10.31 0.97
N LEU A 211 17.09 -10.94 0.93
CA LEU A 211 16.73 -12.08 1.80
C LEU A 211 17.66 -13.28 1.58
N ILE A 212 17.96 -13.61 0.32
CA ILE A 212 18.89 -14.70 -0.02
C ILE A 212 20.28 -14.39 0.52
N ALA A 213 20.80 -13.18 0.27
CA ALA A 213 22.11 -12.76 0.75
C ALA A 213 22.20 -12.79 2.29
N LEU A 214 21.13 -12.40 2.99
CA LEU A 214 21.04 -12.45 4.44
C LEU A 214 21.13 -13.89 4.97
N LEU A 215 20.40 -14.84 4.34
CA LEU A 215 20.39 -16.24 4.77
C LEU A 215 21.73 -16.92 4.47
N LEU A 216 22.32 -16.67 3.30
CA LEU A 216 23.64 -17.21 2.95
C LEU A 216 24.74 -16.67 3.89
N ARG A 217 24.70 -15.39 4.24
CA ARG A 217 25.67 -14.80 5.18
C ARG A 217 25.59 -15.41 6.59
N ASN A 218 24.41 -15.86 6.99
CA ASN A 218 24.16 -16.42 8.32
C ASN A 218 24.02 -17.95 8.31
N GLU A 219 24.42 -18.64 7.23
CA GLU A 219 24.20 -20.07 7.04
C GLU A 219 24.73 -20.90 8.22
N GLU A 220 25.90 -20.56 8.77
CA GLU A 220 26.49 -21.26 9.92
C GLU A 220 25.60 -21.21 11.18
N LYS A 221 24.86 -20.11 11.37
CA LYS A 221 23.96 -19.92 12.52
C LYS A 221 22.58 -20.54 12.29
N THR A 222 22.16 -20.61 11.03
CA THR A 222 20.81 -21.02 10.63
C THR A 222 20.74 -22.47 10.17
N SER A 223 21.88 -23.11 9.89
CA SER A 223 21.95 -24.49 9.42
C SER A 223 21.34 -25.46 10.43
N GLY A 224 20.43 -26.32 9.95
CA GLY A 224 19.67 -27.27 10.77
C GLY A 224 18.60 -26.65 11.68
N ARG A 225 18.47 -25.32 11.72
CA ARG A 225 17.46 -24.59 12.53
C ARG A 225 16.43 -23.85 11.68
N SER A 226 16.77 -23.56 10.42
CA SER A 226 15.86 -23.00 9.43
C SER A 226 14.96 -24.08 8.82
N PRO A 227 13.67 -23.80 8.58
CA PRO A 227 12.79 -24.66 7.79
C PRO A 227 13.17 -24.70 6.30
N LEU A 228 14.07 -23.81 5.85
CA LEU A 228 14.60 -23.78 4.49
C LEU A 228 15.99 -24.41 4.44
N THR A 229 16.17 -25.31 3.48
CA THR A 229 17.45 -25.97 3.20
C THR A 229 18.35 -25.09 2.33
N GLY A 230 19.66 -25.36 2.32
CA GLY A 230 20.60 -24.68 1.40
C GLY A 230 20.30 -24.96 -0.08
N SER A 231 19.60 -26.05 -0.41
CA SER A 231 19.06 -26.28 -1.76
C SER A 231 17.92 -25.31 -2.08
N ASP A 232 16.98 -25.07 -1.15
CA ASP A 232 15.86 -24.14 -1.36
C ASP A 232 16.35 -22.71 -1.62
N VAL A 233 17.38 -22.27 -0.88
CA VAL A 233 17.96 -20.93 -1.05
C VAL A 233 18.61 -20.78 -2.43
N ARG A 234 19.29 -21.83 -2.93
CA ARG A 234 19.87 -21.84 -4.27
C ARG A 234 18.83 -21.90 -5.38
N GLU A 235 17.74 -22.64 -5.19
CA GLU A 235 16.61 -22.64 -6.13
C GLU A 235 15.95 -21.26 -6.20
N ALA A 236 15.76 -20.61 -5.05
CA ALA A 236 15.27 -19.25 -5.00
C ALA A 236 16.22 -18.29 -5.74
N GLU A 237 17.53 -18.39 -5.49
CA GLU A 237 18.55 -17.60 -6.18
C GLU A 237 18.49 -17.79 -7.70
N GLY A 238 18.31 -19.02 -8.19
CA GLY A 238 18.11 -19.30 -9.61
C GLY A 238 16.87 -18.60 -10.18
N ALA A 239 15.74 -18.65 -9.47
CA ALA A 239 14.51 -18.00 -9.91
C ALA A 239 14.65 -16.46 -9.95
N PHE A 240 15.24 -15.84 -8.92
CA PHE A 240 15.48 -14.39 -8.92
C PHE A 240 16.56 -13.99 -9.93
N GLY A 241 17.58 -14.82 -10.17
CA GLY A 241 18.60 -14.60 -11.19
C GLY A 241 18.02 -14.60 -12.60
N GLN A 242 17.17 -15.57 -12.91
CA GLN A 242 16.43 -15.61 -14.18
C GLN A 242 15.51 -14.40 -14.34
N LEU A 243 14.78 -14.03 -13.28
CA LEU A 243 13.93 -12.85 -13.28
C LEU A 243 14.74 -11.57 -13.52
N ARG A 244 15.92 -11.45 -12.89
CA ARG A 244 16.84 -10.33 -13.10
C ARG A 244 17.32 -10.26 -14.56
N MET A 245 17.64 -11.39 -15.19
CA MET A 245 18.08 -11.43 -16.59
C MET A 245 16.99 -10.98 -17.56
N LEU A 246 15.73 -11.30 -17.27
CA LEU A 246 14.57 -10.89 -18.08
C LEU A 246 14.20 -9.42 -17.86
N LEU A 247 14.46 -8.89 -16.67
CA LEU A 247 14.18 -7.49 -16.32
C LEU A 247 15.36 -6.53 -16.56
N ALA A 248 16.58 -7.06 -16.71
CA ALA A 248 17.74 -6.25 -17.04
C ALA A 248 17.50 -5.54 -18.38
N PRO A 249 17.87 -4.25 -18.51
CA PRO A 249 17.78 -3.54 -19.77
C PRO A 249 18.67 -4.24 -20.79
N GLN A 250 18.07 -5.03 -21.67
CA GLN A 250 18.72 -5.58 -22.85
C GLN A 250 19.11 -4.37 -23.71
N GLY A 251 20.41 -4.20 -23.95
CA GLY A 251 20.95 -3.03 -24.66
C GLY A 251 20.25 -2.80 -26.00
N ASP A 252 20.22 -1.51 -26.39
CA ASP A 252 19.61 -0.93 -27.59
C ASP A 252 19.42 -1.91 -28.77
N GLY A 253 18.16 -2.18 -29.11
CA GLY A 253 17.83 -2.73 -30.44
C GLY A 253 16.57 -3.60 -30.50
N SER A 254 16.14 -4.17 -29.38
CA SER A 254 14.87 -4.90 -29.34
C SER A 254 14.17 -4.60 -28.02
N GLU A 255 13.35 -3.55 -28.03
CA GLU A 255 12.34 -3.36 -27.00
C GLU A 255 11.50 -4.64 -26.94
N GLY A 256 11.73 -5.47 -25.93
CA GLY A 256 10.77 -6.47 -25.52
C GLY A 256 9.51 -5.72 -25.06
N SER A 257 8.62 -5.41 -26.00
CA SER A 257 7.42 -4.57 -25.87
C SER A 257 6.67 -4.78 -24.54
N SER A 258 6.61 -6.03 -24.08
CA SER A 258 5.95 -6.44 -22.85
C SER A 258 6.60 -5.90 -21.55
N THR A 259 7.93 -5.81 -21.43
CA THR A 259 8.57 -5.26 -20.20
C THR A 259 8.45 -3.75 -20.12
N ALA A 260 8.47 -3.07 -21.27
CA ALA A 260 8.23 -1.64 -21.37
C ALA A 260 6.77 -1.30 -21.05
N ALA A 261 5.82 -2.08 -21.58
CA ALA A 261 4.40 -1.95 -21.27
C ALA A 261 4.12 -2.15 -19.77
N LEU A 262 4.70 -3.19 -19.14
CA LEU A 262 4.55 -3.39 -17.70
C LEU A 262 5.12 -2.22 -16.90
N ARG A 263 6.34 -1.75 -17.22
CA ARG A 263 6.95 -0.60 -16.52
C ARG A 263 6.06 0.63 -16.62
N LYS A 264 5.53 0.92 -17.80
CA LYS A 264 4.60 2.03 -18.02
C LYS A 264 3.29 1.86 -17.22
N ALA A 265 2.75 0.65 -17.16
CA ALA A 265 1.56 0.35 -16.37
C ALA A 265 1.81 0.56 -14.86
N ILE A 266 2.97 0.11 -14.35
CA ILE A 266 3.38 0.29 -12.94
C ILE A 266 3.50 1.78 -12.62
N GLU A 267 4.23 2.53 -13.46
CA GLU A 267 4.42 3.97 -13.28
C GLU A 267 3.08 4.72 -13.29
N MET A 268 2.14 4.34 -14.16
CA MET A 268 0.80 4.91 -14.17
C MET A 268 0.02 4.58 -12.90
N ARG A 269 0.04 3.33 -12.41
CA ARG A 269 -0.59 2.97 -11.14
C ARG A 269 -0.02 3.81 -9.98
N ASP A 270 1.29 3.99 -9.94
CA ASP A 270 1.96 4.75 -8.88
C ASP A 270 1.66 6.26 -8.96
N ARG A 271 1.47 6.82 -10.16
CA ARG A 271 0.91 8.17 -10.36
C ARG A 271 -0.50 8.31 -9.79
N PHE A 272 -1.39 7.37 -10.10
CA PHE A 272 -2.75 7.37 -9.54
C PHE A 272 -2.73 7.27 -8.01
N TRP A 273 -1.86 6.43 -7.46
CA TRP A 273 -1.68 6.29 -6.02
C TRP A 273 -1.18 7.58 -5.37
N THR A 274 -0.18 8.22 -5.97
CA THR A 274 0.35 9.51 -5.51
C THR A 274 -0.72 10.60 -5.54
N LEU A 275 -1.51 10.67 -6.63
CA LEU A 275 -2.63 11.59 -6.74
C LEU A 275 -3.67 11.36 -5.64
N LEU A 276 -3.96 10.09 -5.32
CA LEU A 276 -4.87 9.73 -4.25
C LEU A 276 -4.33 10.17 -2.88
N ILE A 277 -3.05 9.95 -2.59
CA ILE A 277 -2.42 10.40 -1.33
C ILE A 277 -2.55 11.91 -1.18
N GLN A 278 -2.24 12.67 -2.23
CA GLN A 278 -2.32 14.14 -2.20
C GLN A 278 -3.75 14.63 -1.90
N ARG A 279 -4.77 14.02 -2.53
CA ARG A 279 -6.17 14.39 -2.27
C ARG A 279 -6.66 13.89 -0.91
N HIS A 280 -6.18 12.74 -0.47
CA HIS A 280 -6.53 12.19 0.84
C HIS A 280 -5.96 13.02 1.99
N ASP A 281 -4.79 13.62 1.82
CA ASP A 281 -4.26 14.59 2.80
C ASP A 281 -5.21 15.78 2.99
N VAL A 282 -5.79 16.30 1.90
CA VAL A 282 -6.82 17.36 1.98
C VAL A 282 -8.07 16.85 2.71
N LEU A 283 -8.56 15.66 2.37
CA LEU A 283 -9.71 15.04 3.04
C LEU A 283 -9.45 14.88 4.55
N TRP A 284 -8.27 14.40 4.94
CA TRP A 284 -7.89 14.23 6.34
C TRP A 284 -7.80 15.57 7.06
N ARG A 285 -7.19 16.61 6.45
CA ARG A 285 -7.16 17.97 7.04
C ARG A 285 -8.55 18.53 7.27
N CYS A 286 -9.47 18.29 6.33
CA CYS A 286 -10.88 18.68 6.48
C CYS A 286 -11.56 17.92 7.62
N GLY A 287 -11.31 16.61 7.73
CA GLY A 287 -11.74 15.80 8.86
C GLY A 287 -11.17 16.28 10.20
N ALA A 288 -9.88 16.64 10.25
CA ALA A 288 -9.22 17.15 11.45
C ALA A 288 -9.82 18.47 11.91
N TRP A 289 -10.22 19.32 10.97
CA TRP A 289 -10.91 20.56 11.30
C TRP A 289 -12.33 20.33 11.82
N LEU A 290 -13.06 19.35 11.28
CA LEU A 290 -14.44 19.03 11.70
C LEU A 290 -14.51 18.22 13.01
N PHE A 291 -13.61 17.25 13.19
CA PHE A 291 -13.66 16.24 14.25
C PHE A 291 -12.55 16.40 15.30
N GLY A 292 -11.59 17.29 15.08
CA GLY A 292 -10.48 17.53 16.00
C GLY A 292 -9.61 16.29 16.16
N GLN A 293 -9.41 15.87 17.42
CA GLN A 293 -8.59 14.71 17.76
C GLN A 293 -9.18 13.37 17.31
N ASN A 294 -10.48 13.31 17.02
CA ASN A 294 -11.17 12.08 16.60
C ASN A 294 -11.17 11.89 15.08
N VAL A 295 -10.29 12.60 14.35
CA VAL A 295 -10.20 12.49 12.89
C VAL A 295 -9.82 11.08 12.45
N ASP A 296 -8.91 10.41 13.16
CA ASP A 296 -8.42 9.10 12.74
C ASP A 296 -9.49 8.00 12.85
N ASP A 297 -10.52 8.19 13.69
CA ASP A 297 -11.66 7.28 13.82
C ASP A 297 -12.72 7.47 12.71
N THR A 298 -12.67 8.62 12.03
CA THR A 298 -13.66 9.06 11.04
C THR A 298 -13.10 9.02 9.62
N VAL A 299 -11.98 9.70 9.39
CA VAL A 299 -11.19 9.65 8.15
C VAL A 299 -10.03 8.69 8.36
N LEU A 300 -10.31 7.41 8.14
CA LEU A 300 -9.32 6.35 8.30
C LEU A 300 -8.10 6.62 7.40
N PRO A 301 -6.87 6.40 7.90
CA PRO A 301 -5.69 6.55 7.08
C PRO A 301 -5.73 5.56 5.91
N LEU A 302 -5.13 5.95 4.78
CA LEU A 302 -4.92 5.03 3.68
C LEU A 302 -4.04 3.86 4.18
N PRO A 303 -4.33 2.61 3.75
CA PRO A 303 -3.56 1.45 4.14
C PRO A 303 -2.22 1.42 3.39
N SER A 304 -1.35 2.40 3.64
CA SER A 304 0.04 2.31 3.22
C SER A 304 0.72 1.28 4.10
N ARG A 305 1.41 0.30 3.50
CA ARG A 305 2.35 -0.55 4.24
C ARG A 305 3.56 0.30 4.64
N HIS A 306 3.37 1.24 5.55
CA HIS A 306 4.48 1.74 6.34
C HIS A 306 4.92 0.58 7.22
N ALA A 307 6.18 0.18 7.11
CA ALA A 307 6.80 -0.68 8.09
C ALA A 307 6.46 -0.10 9.46
N VAL A 308 5.65 -0.82 10.24
CA VAL A 308 5.32 -0.45 11.60
C VAL A 308 6.65 -0.36 12.33
N ILE A 309 7.14 0.86 12.56
CA ILE A 309 8.23 1.10 13.50
C ILE A 309 7.63 0.68 14.84
N PRO A 310 8.13 -0.37 15.50
CA PRO A 310 7.72 -0.65 16.86
C PRO A 310 8.07 0.61 17.66
N ARG A 311 7.07 1.31 18.21
CA ARG A 311 7.35 2.35 19.20
C ARG A 311 8.18 1.67 20.29
N PRO A 312 9.39 2.14 20.62
CA PRO A 312 10.11 1.62 21.77
C PRO A 312 9.18 1.84 22.96
N ARG A 313 8.74 0.74 23.56
CA ARG A 313 7.94 0.76 24.78
C ARG A 313 8.83 1.49 25.79
N LEU A 314 8.49 2.74 26.11
CA LEU A 314 9.17 3.49 27.16
C LEU A 314 8.97 2.67 28.44
N GLU A 315 9.99 1.91 28.84
CA GLU A 315 10.03 1.34 30.17
C GLU A 315 10.01 2.52 31.15
N ALA A 316 8.91 2.63 31.88
CA ALA A 316 8.76 3.63 32.92
C ALA A 316 9.89 3.43 33.93
N PRO A 317 10.60 4.50 34.35
CA PRO A 317 11.64 4.37 35.35
C PRO A 317 10.99 3.91 36.65
N ARG A 318 11.44 2.74 37.15
CA ARG A 318 11.14 2.29 38.51
C ARG A 318 11.63 3.37 39.47
N ARG A 319 10.69 4.16 39.96
CA ARG A 319 10.89 5.15 41.01
C ARG A 319 11.22 4.38 42.29
N GLY A 320 12.50 4.35 42.64
CA GLY A 320 12.93 4.03 43.98
C GLY A 320 12.35 5.04 44.96
N GLY A 321 11.78 4.53 46.04
CA GLY A 321 11.35 5.28 47.21
C GLY A 321 11.68 4.49 48.48
N PRO A 322 11.88 5.16 49.63
CA PRO A 322 12.97 4.87 50.56
C PRO A 322 12.50 4.34 51.94
N GLY A 323 13.40 3.68 52.66
CA GLY A 323 13.29 3.54 54.12
C GLY A 323 14.00 2.33 54.71
N ALA A 324 15.16 2.59 55.36
CA ALA A 324 15.74 2.00 56.59
C ALA A 324 15.53 0.48 56.85
N VAL A 325 16.54 -0.29 57.26
CA VAL A 325 17.24 -0.19 58.55
C VAL A 325 18.62 -0.91 58.46
N GLU A 326 19.64 -0.17 58.89
CA GLU A 326 20.81 -0.55 59.72
C GLU A 326 21.47 -1.95 59.67
N ALA A 327 22.80 -1.91 59.58
CA ALA A 327 23.75 -3.03 59.58
C ALA A 327 23.96 -3.68 60.98
N PRO A 328 24.74 -4.78 61.13
CA PRO A 328 26.21 -4.64 61.17
C PRO A 328 27.07 -5.79 60.61
N ARG A 329 28.14 -5.36 59.92
CA ARG A 329 29.53 -5.88 59.71
C ARG A 329 29.97 -7.28 60.20
N ARG A 330 30.71 -7.97 59.32
CA ARG A 330 32.06 -8.62 59.46
C ARG A 330 32.37 -9.31 58.12
N ASN A 331 33.58 -9.47 57.57
CA ASN A 331 34.97 -9.04 57.80
C ASN A 331 35.76 -9.53 56.54
N SER A 332 36.80 -8.79 56.10
CA SER A 332 38.08 -9.23 55.43
C SER A 332 38.04 -10.36 54.37
N GLU A 333 38.60 -10.29 53.14
CA GLU A 333 39.87 -9.72 52.63
C GLU A 333 39.95 -9.94 51.07
N PRO A 334 41.02 -9.56 50.34
CA PRO A 334 40.91 -8.94 49.01
C PRO A 334 41.30 -9.88 47.83
N SER A 335 40.87 -9.53 46.62
CA SER A 335 41.47 -10.06 45.39
C SER A 335 41.68 -8.96 44.34
N VAL A 336 42.94 -8.91 43.93
CA VAL A 336 43.66 -8.14 42.90
C VAL A 336 42.82 -7.70 41.67
N PRO A 337 43.02 -6.49 41.13
CA PRO A 337 42.39 -6.05 39.90
C PRO A 337 43.19 -6.51 38.66
N ALA A 338 42.50 -7.11 37.69
CA ALA A 338 42.96 -7.27 36.30
C ALA A 338 42.32 -6.17 35.41
N PRO A 339 42.96 -5.76 34.30
CA PRO A 339 42.70 -4.46 33.69
C PRO A 339 41.38 -4.42 32.93
N ALA A 340 40.64 -3.32 33.14
CA ALA A 340 39.48 -2.96 32.37
C ALA A 340 39.86 -2.76 30.90
N ARG A 341 39.28 -3.59 30.03
CA ARG A 341 39.28 -3.40 28.58
C ARG A 341 38.32 -2.25 28.29
N ALA A 342 38.88 -1.14 27.82
CA ALA A 342 38.11 0.05 27.43
C ALA A 342 37.02 -0.33 26.42
N ALA A 343 35.77 -0.14 26.81
CA ALA A 343 34.64 -0.15 25.89
C ALA A 343 34.66 1.18 25.11
N SER A 344 34.85 1.09 23.80
CA SER A 344 34.72 2.24 22.89
C SER A 344 33.28 2.75 22.90
N PRO A 345 33.02 4.05 23.16
CA PRO A 345 31.69 4.60 23.06
C PRO A 345 31.38 5.01 21.62
N GLY A 346 30.23 4.54 21.13
CA GLY A 346 29.28 5.38 20.39
C GLY A 346 29.50 5.54 18.88
N HIS A 347 28.97 4.60 18.09
CA HIS A 347 28.62 4.86 16.69
C HIS A 347 27.13 5.21 16.47
N ASP A 348 26.26 4.98 17.45
CA ASP A 348 24.81 5.18 17.28
C ASP A 348 24.35 6.65 17.31
N SER A 349 25.12 7.53 17.97
CA SER A 349 24.74 8.95 18.08
C SER A 349 24.78 9.68 16.72
N SER A 350 25.67 9.24 15.83
CA SER A 350 25.81 9.82 14.49
C SER A 350 24.64 9.48 13.54
N ARG A 351 23.99 8.33 13.73
CA ARG A 351 22.82 7.93 12.93
C ARG A 351 21.58 8.70 13.36
N HIS A 352 21.35 8.81 14.66
CA HIS A 352 20.21 9.58 15.19
C HIS A 352 20.26 11.06 14.80
N LEU A 353 21.47 11.66 14.79
CA LEU A 353 21.65 13.05 14.33
C LEU A 353 21.38 13.21 12.83
N ARG A 354 21.76 12.24 12.00
CA ARG A 354 21.45 12.28 10.56
C ARG A 354 19.96 12.13 10.28
N ASP A 355 19.26 11.28 11.03
CA ASP A 355 17.82 11.11 10.86
C ASP A 355 17.04 12.35 11.29
N LEU A 356 17.43 12.98 12.42
CA LEU A 356 16.88 14.27 12.84
C LEU A 356 17.16 15.39 11.84
N GLN A 357 18.37 15.42 11.26
CA GLN A 357 18.74 16.40 10.25
C GLN A 357 17.92 16.23 8.97
N ASN A 358 17.73 14.99 8.51
CA ASN A 358 16.88 14.67 7.35
C ASN A 358 15.40 15.03 7.60
N GLU A 359 14.90 14.81 8.81
CA GLU A 359 13.54 15.17 9.19
C GLU A 359 13.35 16.70 9.26
N MET A 360 14.33 17.42 9.81
CA MET A 360 14.34 18.88 9.81
C MET A 360 14.37 19.45 8.40
N GLU A 361 15.21 18.94 7.50
CA GLU A 361 15.27 19.40 6.11
C GLU A 361 13.96 19.16 5.35
N ARG A 362 13.27 18.05 5.62
CA ARG A 362 11.93 17.79 5.06
C ARG A 362 10.90 18.78 5.59
N LYS A 363 10.90 19.04 6.89
CA LYS A 363 10.00 20.03 7.52
C LYS A 363 10.27 21.45 7.01
N VAL A 364 11.54 21.84 6.87
CA VAL A 364 11.91 23.15 6.31
C VAL A 364 11.45 23.28 4.86
N ARG A 365 11.68 22.25 4.01
CA ARG A 365 11.15 22.25 2.62
C ARG A 365 9.63 22.32 2.57
N PHE A 366 8.94 21.65 3.48
CA PHE A 366 7.49 21.73 3.62
C PHE A 366 7.03 23.15 3.96
N PHE A 367 7.65 23.81 4.95
CA PHE A 367 7.30 25.19 5.32
C PHE A 367 7.65 26.22 4.24
N VAL A 368 8.74 26.02 3.50
CA VAL A 368 9.10 26.83 2.33
C VAL A 368 8.07 26.66 1.20
N ARG A 369 7.56 25.44 0.98
CA ARG A 369 6.50 25.16 -0.01
C ARG A 369 5.14 25.76 0.39
N MET A 370 4.87 25.82 1.69
CA MET A 370 3.67 26.46 2.25
C MET A 370 3.76 27.99 2.29
N GLY A 371 4.86 28.61 1.83
CA GLY A 371 5.05 30.06 1.87
C GLY A 371 5.22 30.64 3.28
N VAL A 372 5.45 29.78 4.29
CA VAL A 372 5.59 30.17 5.71
C VAL A 372 7.00 30.71 6.00
N LEU A 373 8.00 30.30 5.21
CA LEU A 373 9.36 30.81 5.29
C LEU A 373 9.77 31.47 3.96
N PRO A 374 10.41 32.66 4.00
CA PRO A 374 10.93 33.31 2.80
C PRO A 374 12.06 32.47 2.20
N HIS A 375 12.10 32.40 0.86
CA HIS A 375 13.22 31.77 0.15
C HIS A 375 14.50 32.56 0.43
N HIS A 376 15.46 31.96 1.13
CA HIS A 376 16.82 32.47 1.13
C HIS A 376 17.42 32.24 -0.26
N ARG A 377 17.60 33.33 -1.00
CA ARG A 377 18.42 33.38 -2.22
C ARG A 377 19.90 33.38 -1.87
#